data_AF-A0A7H8RD10-F1
#
_entry.id   AF-A0A7H8RD10-F1
#
_cell.length_a   1.000
_cell.length_b   1.000
_cell.length_c   1.000
_cell.angle_alpha   90.00
_cell.angle_beta   90.00
_cell.angle_gamma   90.00
#
_symmetry.space_group_name_H-M   'P 1'
#
loop_
_entity.id
_entity.type
_entity.pdbx_description
1 polymer ?
#
loop_
_entity_poly.entity_id
_entity_poly.type
_entity_poly.pdbx_seq_one_letter_code
_entity_poly.pdbx_strand_id
1 'polypeptide(L)'
;MPMASRMSAAQHLLVALENLHKAGIVHRDLNERNCMWGMVPIHNLDRSAKYEALGRPLKEPIPYANLQRQGELVGPMTVPERLRTEDFYLGDFGLAMKLDDPTLPRGHPPMEVCSPDRLHGKDPSLACDMWSYMVLFAELYLGFVPFKSWLDGGVMSGIVKCIGLAPEHWKDLYINPGGLDSWYDQSQTPDHNNDLASRIAYFRPEADPVEKKHVLPIMSRVFTYFPEERLTATQLLRDPSFRAIMDTYGC
;
A
#
# COMPACT_ATOMS: atom_id res chain seq x y z
N MET A 1 5.79 15.71 -4.95
CA MET A 1 4.37 15.80 -4.56
C MET A 1 4.23 16.33 -3.14
N PRO A 2 3.47 17.42 -2.94
CA PRO A 2 3.19 18.00 -1.62
C PRO A 2 2.47 17.03 -0.68
N MET A 3 2.61 17.23 0.64
CA MET A 3 1.97 16.33 1.60
C MET A 3 0.44 16.37 1.53
N ALA A 4 -0.15 17.54 1.25
CA ALA A 4 -1.59 17.67 1.11
C ALA A 4 -2.18 16.76 0.01
N SER A 5 -1.55 16.72 -1.16
CA SER A 5 -1.93 15.79 -2.23
C SER A 5 -1.84 14.33 -1.77
N ARG A 6 -0.75 13.96 -1.08
CA ARG A 6 -0.56 12.58 -0.60
C ARG A 6 -1.61 12.16 0.42
N MET A 7 -1.98 13.04 1.35
CA MET A 7 -3.02 12.75 2.35
C MET A 7 -4.41 12.72 1.73
N SER A 8 -4.70 13.62 0.78
CA SER A 8 -5.93 13.55 -0.02
C SER A 8 -6.04 12.23 -0.78
N ALA A 9 -4.98 11.75 -1.42
CA ALA A 9 -4.96 10.43 -2.07
C ALA A 9 -5.18 9.29 -1.08
N ALA A 10 -4.55 9.34 0.10
CA ALA A 10 -4.73 8.34 1.13
C ALA A 10 -6.18 8.30 1.66
N GLN A 11 -6.85 9.45 1.74
CA GLN A 11 -8.27 9.54 2.11
C GLN A 11 -9.17 8.99 1.00
N HIS A 12 -8.96 9.39 -0.26
CA HIS A 12 -9.70 8.88 -1.41
C HIS A 12 -9.60 7.35 -1.52
N LEU A 13 -8.40 6.80 -1.33
CA LEU A 13 -8.18 5.36 -1.34
C LEU A 13 -8.96 4.65 -0.22
N LEU A 14 -8.98 5.23 0.99
CA LEU A 14 -9.73 4.67 2.11
C LEU A 14 -11.25 4.70 1.88
N VAL A 15 -11.77 5.77 1.28
CA VAL A 15 -13.18 5.88 0.90
C VAL A 15 -13.54 4.85 -0.16
N ALA A 16 -12.69 4.66 -1.19
CA ALA A 16 -12.88 3.63 -2.19
C ALA A 16 -12.90 2.24 -1.54
N LEU A 17 -11.97 1.98 -0.62
CA LEU A 17 -11.89 0.71 0.09
C LEU A 17 -13.10 0.47 1.01
N GLU A 18 -13.60 1.50 1.69
CA GLU A 18 -14.82 1.42 2.48
C GLU A 18 -16.02 0.98 1.63
N ASN A 19 -16.15 1.53 0.41
CA ASN A 19 -17.22 1.17 -0.49
C ASN A 19 -17.13 -0.30 -0.95
N LEU A 20 -15.93 -0.79 -1.26
CA LEU A 20 -15.70 -2.20 -1.58
C LEU A 20 -16.06 -3.09 -0.39
N HIS A 21 -15.59 -2.74 0.79
CA HIS A 21 -15.80 -3.53 2.01
C HIS A 21 -17.28 -3.59 2.42
N LYS A 22 -18.02 -2.49 2.28
CA LYS A 22 -19.48 -2.46 2.48
C LYS A 22 -20.24 -3.34 1.47
N ALA A 23 -19.69 -3.52 0.27
CA ALA A 23 -20.24 -4.43 -0.73
C ALA A 23 -19.80 -5.90 -0.52
N GLY A 24 -19.01 -6.19 0.53
CA GLY A 24 -18.48 -7.52 0.80
C GLY A 24 -17.35 -7.94 -0.15
N ILE A 25 -16.68 -6.98 -0.79
CA ILE A 25 -15.59 -7.21 -1.75
C ILE A 25 -14.25 -6.99 -1.04
N VAL A 26 -13.34 -7.95 -1.17
CA VAL A 26 -11.93 -7.84 -0.79
C VAL A 26 -11.11 -7.61 -2.06
N HIS A 27 -10.27 -6.57 -2.10
CA HIS A 27 -9.45 -6.24 -3.27
C HIS A 27 -8.30 -7.23 -3.46
N ARG A 28 -7.60 -7.58 -2.38
CA ARG A 28 -6.51 -8.56 -2.31
C ARG A 28 -5.23 -8.24 -3.08
N ASP A 29 -5.22 -7.21 -3.90
CA ASP A 29 -4.00 -6.73 -4.58
C ASP A 29 -3.75 -5.23 -4.39
N LEU A 30 -3.92 -4.74 -3.16
CA LEU A 30 -3.75 -3.31 -2.90
C LEU A 30 -2.25 -2.96 -2.82
N ASN A 31 -1.72 -2.32 -3.86
CA ASN A 31 -0.31 -1.92 -3.96
C ASN A 31 -0.16 -0.63 -4.81
N GLU A 32 1.04 -0.03 -4.85
CA GLU A 32 1.24 1.26 -5.52
C GLU A 32 1.03 1.22 -7.04
N ARG A 33 1.14 0.04 -7.67
CA ARG A 33 0.95 -0.14 -9.12
C ARG A 33 -0.52 -0.17 -9.51
N ASN A 34 -1.39 -0.48 -8.54
CA ASN A 34 -2.84 -0.53 -8.71
C ASN A 34 -3.53 0.76 -8.25
N CYS A 35 -2.75 1.74 -7.77
CA CYS A 35 -3.23 3.06 -7.40
C CYS A 35 -2.76 4.11 -8.41
N MET A 36 -3.68 4.92 -8.93
CA MET A 36 -3.39 5.83 -10.04
C MET A 36 -3.87 7.25 -9.74
N TRP A 37 -3.04 8.22 -10.08
CA TRP A 37 -3.47 9.61 -10.15
C TRP A 37 -4.31 9.84 -11.39
N GLY A 38 -5.35 10.64 -11.25
CA GLY A 38 -6.11 11.13 -12.38
C GLY A 38 -5.27 12.04 -13.28
N MET A 39 -5.73 12.16 -14.53
CA MET A 39 -5.11 13.01 -15.52
C MET A 39 -6.19 13.83 -16.22
N VAL A 40 -5.86 15.09 -16.55
CA VAL A 40 -6.72 15.97 -17.35
C VAL A 40 -7.16 15.21 -18.61
N PRO A 41 -8.46 15.19 -18.95
CA PRO A 41 -8.95 14.46 -20.11
C PRO A 41 -8.34 14.99 -21.41
N ILE A 42 -7.53 14.15 -22.08
CA ILE A 42 -6.91 14.47 -23.37
C ILE A 42 -7.57 13.77 -24.56
N HIS A 43 -8.69 13.06 -24.35
CA HIS A 43 -9.31 12.23 -25.39
C HIS A 43 -9.70 13.04 -26.63
N ASN A 44 -10.14 14.30 -26.44
CA ASN A 44 -10.54 15.23 -27.49
C ASN A 44 -9.36 15.90 -28.23
N LEU A 45 -8.13 15.78 -27.73
CA LEU A 45 -6.96 16.33 -28.40
C LEU A 45 -6.61 15.52 -29.65
N ASP A 46 -6.22 16.21 -30.72
CA ASP A 46 -5.62 15.56 -31.87
C ASP A 46 -4.24 14.96 -31.52
N ARG A 47 -3.64 14.24 -32.48
CA ARG A 47 -2.35 13.58 -32.26
C ARG A 47 -1.21 14.57 -32.00
N SER A 48 -1.20 15.72 -32.67
CA SER A 48 -0.13 16.71 -32.52
C SER A 48 -0.19 17.34 -31.14
N ALA A 49 -1.39 17.76 -30.71
CA ALA A 49 -1.64 18.31 -29.39
C ALA A 49 -1.35 17.29 -28.28
N LYS A 50 -1.64 16.00 -28.48
CA LYS A 50 -1.23 14.94 -27.55
C LYS A 50 0.29 14.85 -27.39
N TYR A 51 1.04 14.95 -28.49
CA TYR A 51 2.51 14.93 -28.44
C TYR A 51 3.12 16.20 -27.85
N GLU A 52 2.50 17.36 -28.03
CA GLU A 52 2.91 18.58 -27.33
C GLU A 52 2.62 18.49 -25.82
N ALA A 53 1.47 17.92 -25.45
CA ALA A 53 1.07 17.79 -24.06
C ALA A 53 1.91 16.75 -23.29
N LEU A 54 2.11 15.56 -23.87
CA LEU A 54 2.72 14.39 -23.22
C LEU A 54 4.17 14.10 -23.64
N GLY A 55 4.63 14.70 -24.74
CA GLY A 55 5.85 14.27 -25.42
C GLY A 55 5.59 13.18 -26.46
N ARG A 56 6.62 12.90 -27.28
CA ARG A 56 6.57 11.83 -28.27
C ARG A 56 6.92 10.49 -27.61
N PRO A 57 6.22 9.39 -27.97
CA PRO A 57 6.58 8.06 -27.48
C PRO A 57 8.03 7.74 -27.81
N LEU A 58 8.79 7.31 -26.80
CA LEU A 58 10.11 6.75 -26.99
C LEU A 58 9.95 5.33 -27.49
N LYS A 59 10.57 5.03 -28.63
CA LYS A 59 10.42 3.75 -29.30
C LYS A 59 11.77 3.16 -29.64
N GLU A 60 11.91 1.87 -29.38
CA GLU A 60 13.08 1.10 -29.76
C GLU A 60 12.64 -0.13 -30.55
N PRO A 61 13.32 -0.49 -31.64
CA PRO A 61 13.01 -1.73 -32.35
C PRO A 61 13.27 -2.91 -31.41
N ILE A 62 12.37 -3.89 -31.38
CA ILE A 62 12.58 -5.12 -30.60
C ILE A 62 13.84 -5.82 -31.15
N PRO A 63 14.94 -5.93 -30.37
CA PRO A 63 16.14 -6.59 -30.86
C PRO A 63 15.94 -8.11 -30.85
N TYR A 64 16.40 -8.79 -31.90
CA TYR A 64 16.40 -10.26 -32.02
C TYR A 64 15.04 -10.94 -31.99
N ALA A 65 14.16 -10.54 -32.91
CA ALA A 65 12.87 -11.19 -33.08
C ALA A 65 12.76 -11.74 -34.51
N ASN A 66 12.66 -13.06 -34.67
CA ASN A 66 12.20 -13.70 -35.92
C ASN A 66 10.68 -13.46 -36.09
N LEU A 67 10.27 -12.19 -35.99
CA LEU A 67 8.89 -11.79 -36.13
C LEU A 67 8.58 -11.59 -37.60
N GLN A 68 7.36 -11.96 -37.98
CA GLN A 68 6.84 -11.75 -39.33
C GLN A 68 6.74 -10.26 -39.69
N ARG A 69 6.76 -9.37 -38.68
CA ARG A 69 6.82 -7.90 -38.82
C ARG A 69 7.70 -7.31 -37.72
N GLN A 70 8.50 -6.29 -38.07
CA GLN A 70 9.31 -5.53 -37.12
C GLN A 70 8.39 -4.82 -36.11
N GLY A 71 8.52 -5.13 -34.83
CA GLY A 71 7.82 -4.47 -33.73
C GLY A 71 8.70 -3.42 -33.02
N GLU A 72 8.07 -2.52 -32.29
CA GLU A 72 8.71 -1.49 -31.46
C GLU A 72 8.33 -1.72 -29.99
N LEU A 73 9.30 -1.67 -29.08
CA LEU A 73 9.05 -1.45 -27.65
C LEU A 73 8.78 0.03 -27.44
N VAL A 74 7.76 0.34 -26.65
CA VAL A 74 7.44 1.71 -26.26
C VAL A 74 7.87 1.89 -24.81
N GLY A 75 8.76 2.86 -24.58
CA GLY A 75 9.23 3.19 -23.24
C GLY A 75 8.10 3.76 -22.36
N PRO A 76 8.19 3.59 -21.03
CA PRO A 76 7.24 4.19 -20.11
C PRO A 76 7.26 5.72 -20.24
N MET A 77 6.08 6.32 -20.17
CA MET A 77 5.91 7.77 -20.23
C MET A 77 5.88 8.35 -18.82
N THR A 78 6.54 9.49 -18.62
CA THR A 78 6.35 10.31 -17.41
C THR A 78 5.24 11.32 -17.69
N VAL A 79 4.11 11.21 -16.98
CA VAL A 79 3.02 12.18 -17.10
C VAL A 79 3.49 13.53 -16.55
N PRO A 80 3.42 14.63 -17.32
CA PRO A 80 3.77 15.96 -16.83
C PRO A 80 2.86 16.37 -15.66
N GLU A 81 3.44 16.94 -14.60
CA GLU A 81 2.71 17.33 -13.38
C GLU A 81 1.50 18.24 -13.67
N ARG A 82 1.61 19.13 -14.68
CA ARG A 82 0.52 20.02 -15.13
C ARG A 82 -0.74 19.29 -15.63
N LEU A 83 -0.61 18.02 -15.99
CA LEU A 83 -1.72 17.18 -16.45
C LEU A 83 -2.27 16.29 -15.34
N ARG A 84 -1.59 16.17 -14.20
CA ARG A 84 -2.07 15.39 -13.06
C ARG A 84 -3.23 16.11 -12.38
N THR A 85 -4.26 15.38 -11.99
CA THR A 85 -5.35 15.87 -11.13
C THR A 85 -5.19 15.36 -9.70
N GLU A 86 -5.96 15.91 -8.76
CA GLU A 86 -5.97 15.43 -7.36
C GLU A 86 -6.88 14.20 -7.16
N ASP A 87 -7.65 13.81 -8.17
CA ASP A 87 -8.37 12.53 -8.15
C ASP A 87 -7.39 11.35 -8.02
N PHE A 88 -7.77 10.37 -7.21
CA PHE A 88 -6.99 9.17 -6.94
C PHE A 88 -7.87 7.94 -7.09
N TYR A 89 -7.41 6.98 -7.91
CA TYR A 89 -8.19 5.84 -8.35
C TYR A 89 -7.53 4.54 -7.90
N LEU A 90 -8.36 3.60 -7.44
CA LEU A 90 -7.99 2.21 -7.26
C LEU A 90 -8.41 1.43 -8.52
N GLY A 91 -7.49 0.65 -9.08
CA GLY A 91 -7.74 -0.23 -10.21
C GLY A 91 -7.24 -1.64 -9.97
N ASP A 92 -7.28 -2.43 -11.05
CA ASP A 92 -6.94 -3.86 -11.08
C ASP A 92 -7.67 -4.73 -10.05
N PHE A 93 -8.89 -5.10 -10.41
CA PHE A 93 -9.74 -6.02 -9.65
C PHE A 93 -9.50 -7.50 -10.02
N GLY A 94 -8.37 -7.84 -10.66
CA GLY A 94 -8.11 -9.19 -11.14
C GLY A 94 -8.03 -10.27 -10.04
N LEU A 95 -7.66 -9.88 -8.82
CA LEU A 95 -7.65 -10.75 -7.63
C LEU A 95 -8.83 -10.49 -6.69
N ALA A 96 -9.68 -9.53 -6.99
CA ALA A 96 -10.79 -9.16 -6.12
C ALA A 96 -11.79 -10.30 -6.01
N MET A 97 -12.40 -10.46 -4.83
CA MET A 97 -13.40 -11.48 -4.60
C MET A 97 -14.48 -11.00 -3.64
N LYS A 98 -15.64 -11.65 -3.70
CA LYS A 98 -16.70 -11.45 -2.73
C LYS A 98 -16.57 -12.48 -1.60
N LEU A 99 -16.78 -12.08 -0.35
CA LEU A 99 -16.60 -12.97 0.80
C LEU A 99 -17.56 -14.17 0.84
N ASP A 100 -18.70 -14.08 0.16
CA ASP A 100 -19.67 -15.16 0.02
C ASP A 100 -19.41 -16.06 -1.19
N ASP A 101 -18.36 -15.79 -1.98
CA ASP A 101 -17.98 -16.59 -3.13
C ASP A 101 -17.14 -17.81 -2.67
N PRO A 102 -17.57 -19.05 -2.95
CA PRO A 102 -16.82 -20.25 -2.59
C PRO A 102 -15.53 -20.42 -3.40
N THR A 103 -15.35 -19.66 -4.49
CA THR A 103 -14.11 -19.64 -5.25
C THR A 103 -13.15 -18.62 -4.63
N LEU A 104 -12.05 -19.11 -4.07
CA LEU A 104 -10.93 -18.29 -3.64
C LEU A 104 -9.92 -18.23 -4.79
N PRO A 105 -9.84 -17.11 -5.55
CA PRO A 105 -8.75 -16.90 -6.49
C PRO A 105 -7.42 -17.14 -5.76
N ARG A 106 -6.48 -17.86 -6.37
CA ARG A 106 -5.13 -17.95 -5.82
C ARG A 106 -4.43 -16.60 -6.05
N GLY A 107 -3.68 -16.15 -5.07
CA GLY A 107 -2.92 -14.90 -5.16
C GLY A 107 -2.86 -14.14 -3.85
N HIS A 108 -1.86 -13.27 -3.78
CA HIS A 108 -1.63 -12.32 -2.70
C HIS A 108 -0.99 -11.08 -3.33
N PRO A 109 -1.07 -9.91 -2.67
CA PRO A 109 -0.38 -8.73 -3.19
C PRO A 109 1.14 -8.93 -3.09
N PRO A 110 1.97 -8.04 -3.66
CA PRO A 110 3.42 -8.06 -3.42
C PRO A 110 3.75 -8.23 -1.93
N MET A 111 4.82 -8.94 -1.62
CA MET A 111 5.17 -9.35 -0.25
C MET A 111 5.27 -8.17 0.71
N GLU A 112 5.72 -7.02 0.22
CA GLU A 112 5.92 -5.76 0.94
C GLU A 112 4.63 -5.16 1.51
N VAL A 113 3.50 -5.42 0.85
CA VAL A 113 2.17 -4.94 1.24
C VAL A 113 1.26 -6.08 1.73
N CYS A 114 1.74 -7.33 1.70
CA CYS A 114 1.00 -8.50 2.13
C CYS A 114 0.88 -8.53 3.66
N SER A 115 -0.31 -8.82 4.17
CA SER A 115 -0.56 -8.83 5.61
C SER A 115 0.07 -10.05 6.29
N PRO A 116 0.50 -9.95 7.55
CA PRO A 116 1.21 -11.04 8.21
C PRO A 116 0.32 -12.29 8.30
N ASP A 117 -0.98 -12.15 8.56
CA ASP A 117 -1.92 -13.27 8.53
C ASP A 117 -1.94 -14.02 7.18
N ARG A 118 -1.86 -13.29 6.06
CA ARG A 118 -1.78 -13.88 4.71
C ARG A 118 -0.43 -14.57 4.48
N LEU A 119 0.66 -13.99 4.99
CA LEU A 119 1.99 -14.62 4.99
C LEU A 119 2.04 -15.90 5.85
N HIS A 120 1.06 -16.11 6.71
CA HIS A 120 0.89 -17.30 7.55
C HIS A 120 -0.30 -18.17 7.13
N GLY A 121 -0.67 -18.09 5.85
CA GLY A 121 -1.64 -19.01 5.25
C GLY A 121 -3.09 -18.80 5.67
N LYS A 122 -3.44 -17.75 6.41
CA LYS A 122 -4.83 -17.42 6.70
C LYS A 122 -5.56 -16.97 5.44
N ASP A 123 -6.86 -17.24 5.36
CA ASP A 123 -7.69 -16.83 4.24
C ASP A 123 -7.80 -15.30 4.11
N PRO A 124 -8.01 -14.77 2.89
CA PRO A 124 -8.26 -13.35 2.69
C PRO A 124 -9.49 -12.87 3.47
N SER A 125 -9.38 -11.67 4.00
CA SER A 125 -10.47 -10.97 4.68
C SER A 125 -10.37 -9.47 4.39
N LEU A 126 -11.41 -8.69 4.70
CA LEU A 126 -11.35 -7.22 4.57
C LEU A 126 -10.15 -6.62 5.31
N ALA A 127 -9.73 -7.26 6.39
CA ALA A 127 -8.59 -6.84 7.21
C ALA A 127 -7.23 -7.00 6.51
N CYS A 128 -7.10 -7.86 5.48
CA CYS A 128 -5.86 -7.93 4.71
C CYS A 128 -5.70 -6.69 3.82
N ASP A 129 -6.78 -6.19 3.22
CA ASP A 129 -6.74 -4.92 2.49
C ASP A 129 -6.44 -3.74 3.42
N MET A 130 -6.96 -3.75 4.65
CA MET A 130 -6.66 -2.70 5.63
C MET A 130 -5.18 -2.64 5.98
N TRP A 131 -4.51 -3.79 6.08
CA TRP A 131 -3.06 -3.84 6.25
C TRP A 131 -2.35 -3.21 5.05
N SER A 132 -2.65 -3.66 3.82
CA SER A 132 -2.05 -3.13 2.61
C SER A 132 -2.31 -1.63 2.46
N TYR A 133 -3.52 -1.16 2.81
CA TYR A 133 -3.86 0.26 2.85
C TYR A 133 -2.95 1.02 3.80
N MET A 134 -2.70 0.49 5.00
CA MET A 134 -1.83 1.16 5.96
C MET A 134 -0.36 1.18 5.53
N VAL A 135 0.09 0.17 4.76
CA VAL A 135 1.41 0.21 4.11
C VAL A 135 1.47 1.36 3.10
N LEU A 136 0.45 1.53 2.25
CA LEU A 136 0.38 2.62 1.28
C LEU A 136 0.21 4.00 1.95
N PHE A 137 -0.61 4.09 3.00
CA PHE A 137 -0.74 5.30 3.83
C PHE A 137 0.62 5.69 4.43
N ALA A 138 1.35 4.71 4.99
CA ALA A 138 2.67 4.94 5.53
C ALA A 138 3.68 5.35 4.46
N GLU A 139 3.62 4.80 3.25
CA GLU A 139 4.48 5.24 2.16
C GLU A 139 4.16 6.66 1.68
N LEU A 140 2.87 7.01 1.54
CA LEU A 140 2.43 8.36 1.20
C LEU A 140 2.89 9.36 2.29
N TYR A 141 2.77 8.97 3.56
CA TYR A 141 3.13 9.81 4.69
C TYR A 141 4.65 9.94 4.88
N LEU A 142 5.38 8.82 4.96
CA LEU A 142 6.82 8.78 5.26
C LEU A 142 7.70 8.97 4.01
N GLY A 143 7.15 8.79 2.80
CA GLY A 143 7.87 8.79 1.54
C GLY A 143 8.55 7.47 1.17
N PHE A 144 8.45 6.44 2.02
CA PHE A 144 9.02 5.12 1.83
C PHE A 144 8.18 4.05 2.52
N VAL A 145 8.25 2.81 2.04
CA VAL A 145 7.58 1.67 2.68
C VAL A 145 8.05 1.47 4.15
N PRO A 146 7.12 1.19 5.08
CA PRO A 146 7.41 1.10 6.51
C PRO A 146 8.23 -0.15 6.90
N PHE A 147 8.21 -1.22 6.11
CA PHE A 147 8.87 -2.49 6.45
C PHE A 147 10.04 -2.77 5.49
N LYS A 148 11.22 -3.04 6.05
CA LYS A 148 12.44 -3.32 5.27
C LYS A 148 12.37 -4.76 4.76
N SER A 149 12.28 -4.97 3.45
CA SER A 149 12.20 -6.31 2.85
C SER A 149 13.57 -6.96 2.59
N TRP A 150 14.67 -6.20 2.66
CA TRP A 150 16.04 -6.68 2.42
C TRP A 150 16.73 -7.28 3.66
N LEU A 151 16.04 -7.38 4.79
CA LEU A 151 16.57 -8.04 5.98
C LEU A 151 16.60 -9.56 5.76
N ASP A 152 17.44 -10.26 6.53
CA ASP A 152 17.37 -11.72 6.59
C ASP A 152 15.96 -12.15 7.02
N GLY A 153 15.39 -13.14 6.34
CA GLY A 153 13.99 -13.52 6.49
C GLY A 153 12.95 -12.56 5.85
N GLY A 154 13.41 -11.53 5.12
CA GLY A 154 12.57 -10.71 4.26
C GLY A 154 11.66 -9.72 5.00
N VAL A 155 10.49 -9.46 4.42
CA VAL A 155 9.51 -8.47 4.94
C VAL A 155 9.07 -8.78 6.37
N MET A 156 8.98 -10.06 6.75
CA MET A 156 8.52 -10.46 8.08
C MET A 156 9.48 -10.00 9.18
N SER A 157 10.80 -10.03 8.94
CA SER A 157 11.79 -9.42 9.83
C SER A 157 11.63 -7.90 9.92
N GLY A 158 11.26 -7.25 8.82
CA GLY A 158 10.93 -5.82 8.80
C GLY A 158 9.70 -5.49 9.64
N ILE A 159 8.67 -6.33 9.59
CA ILE A 159 7.46 -6.22 10.41
C ILE A 159 7.81 -6.42 11.89
N VAL A 160 8.50 -7.51 12.24
CA VAL A 160 8.85 -7.82 13.64
C VAL A 160 9.67 -6.70 14.29
N LYS A 161 10.66 -6.16 13.58
CA LYS A 161 11.44 -5.02 14.08
C LYS A 161 10.62 -3.75 14.28
N CYS A 162 9.55 -3.57 13.49
CA CYS A 162 8.76 -2.34 13.48
C CYS A 162 7.61 -2.37 14.51
N ILE A 163 6.93 -3.51 14.66
CA ILE A 163 5.71 -3.63 15.47
C ILE A 163 5.78 -4.68 16.59
N GLY A 164 6.93 -5.35 16.77
CA GLY A 164 7.13 -6.36 17.80
C GLY A 164 6.98 -7.80 17.28
N LEU A 165 7.18 -8.77 18.16
CA LEU A 165 7.19 -10.20 17.81
C LEU A 165 5.83 -10.69 17.32
N ALA A 166 5.86 -11.64 16.39
CA ALA A 166 4.66 -12.33 15.92
C ALA A 166 4.13 -13.31 17.01
N PRO A 167 2.84 -13.68 16.96
CA PRO A 167 2.27 -14.62 17.91
C PRO A 167 2.96 -15.99 17.86
N GLU A 168 3.32 -16.56 19.01
CA GLU A 168 4.08 -17.82 19.10
C GLU A 168 3.43 -18.97 18.31
N HIS A 169 2.09 -19.08 18.40
CA HIS A 169 1.33 -20.12 17.71
C HIS A 169 1.31 -19.98 16.17
N TRP A 170 1.93 -18.94 15.59
CA TRP A 170 2.07 -18.78 14.14
C TRP A 170 3.37 -19.36 13.60
N LYS A 171 4.29 -19.82 14.46
CA LYS A 171 5.66 -20.23 14.09
C LYS A 171 5.74 -21.13 12.86
N ASP A 172 4.89 -22.15 12.81
CA ASP A 172 4.88 -23.16 11.75
C ASP A 172 3.88 -22.89 10.62
N LEU A 173 3.28 -21.69 10.60
CA LEU A 173 2.25 -21.31 9.62
C LEU A 173 2.81 -20.46 8.47
N TYR A 174 4.05 -19.96 8.56
CA TYR A 174 4.65 -19.12 7.54
C TYR A 174 4.83 -19.87 6.21
N ILE A 175 4.30 -19.31 5.12
CA ILE A 175 4.15 -20.05 3.85
C ILE A 175 5.33 -19.90 2.89
N ASN A 176 6.24 -18.94 3.14
CA ASN A 176 7.35 -18.63 2.26
C ASN A 176 8.66 -19.26 2.77
N PRO A 177 9.63 -19.56 1.88
CA PRO A 177 10.96 -19.97 2.31
C PRO A 177 11.64 -18.86 3.13
N GLY A 178 12.57 -19.24 4.01
CA GLY A 178 13.32 -18.29 4.83
C GLY A 178 12.58 -17.83 6.10
N GLY A 179 11.64 -18.63 6.60
CA GLY A 179 11.04 -18.43 7.92
C GLY A 179 12.09 -18.45 9.04
N LEU A 180 12.02 -17.49 9.97
CA LEU A 180 12.94 -17.42 11.11
C LEU A 180 12.18 -17.66 12.43
N ASP A 181 12.69 -18.58 13.23
CA ASP A 181 12.16 -18.88 14.58
C ASP A 181 12.18 -17.65 15.50
N SER A 182 13.12 -16.74 15.30
CA SER A 182 13.30 -15.53 16.09
C SER A 182 12.11 -14.57 16.01
N TRP A 183 11.25 -14.67 14.99
CA TRP A 183 10.05 -13.83 14.89
C TRP A 183 9.03 -14.10 15.99
N TYR A 184 9.07 -15.29 16.58
CA TYR A 184 8.07 -15.82 17.50
C TYR A 184 8.61 -15.99 18.92
N ASP A 185 9.91 -15.77 19.11
CA ASP A 185 10.61 -15.98 20.38
C ASP A 185 10.31 -14.84 21.36
N GLN A 186 9.30 -15.08 22.21
CA GLN A 186 8.81 -14.12 23.22
C GLN A 186 9.84 -13.76 24.29
N SER A 187 11.02 -14.38 24.29
CA SER A 187 12.13 -14.00 25.18
C SER A 187 12.96 -12.81 24.64
N GLN A 188 12.77 -12.43 23.38
CA GLN A 188 13.53 -11.34 22.76
C GLN A 188 13.03 -9.96 23.19
N THR A 189 13.97 -9.01 23.24
CA THR A 189 13.65 -7.60 23.51
C THR A 189 13.27 -6.88 22.22
N PRO A 190 12.22 -6.03 22.24
CA PRO A 190 11.86 -5.21 21.09
C PRO A 190 13.00 -4.29 20.64
N ASP A 191 13.17 -4.13 19.32
CA ASP A 191 14.12 -3.18 18.75
C ASP A 191 13.55 -1.75 18.81
N HIS A 192 13.74 -1.09 19.96
CA HIS A 192 13.27 0.27 20.19
C HIS A 192 13.83 1.31 19.21
N ASN A 193 14.93 1.02 18.50
CA ASN A 193 15.51 1.96 17.55
C ASN A 193 14.88 1.87 16.15
N ASN A 194 14.17 0.79 15.84
CA ASN A 194 13.53 0.56 14.55
C ASN A 194 12.00 0.41 14.62
N ASP A 195 11.43 0.67 15.80
CA ASP A 195 9.99 0.64 16.01
C ASP A 195 9.25 1.71 15.19
N LEU A 196 7.93 1.56 15.10
CA LEU A 196 7.08 2.45 14.32
C LEU A 196 7.19 3.93 14.74
N ALA A 197 7.29 4.20 16.04
CA ALA A 197 7.43 5.57 16.56
C ALA A 197 8.76 6.21 16.13
N SER A 198 9.86 5.46 16.24
CA SER A 198 11.20 5.89 15.83
C SER A 198 11.26 6.15 14.32
N ARG A 199 10.58 5.32 13.53
CA ARG A 199 10.45 5.54 12.08
C ARG A 199 9.68 6.81 11.74
N ILE A 200 8.53 7.04 12.37
CA ILE A 200 7.77 8.29 12.17
C ILE A 200 8.64 9.49 12.56
N ALA A 201 9.35 9.43 13.69
CA ALA A 201 10.22 10.51 14.12
C ALA A 201 11.39 10.76 13.14
N TYR A 202 11.97 9.70 12.59
CA TYR A 202 13.12 9.77 11.67
C TYR A 202 12.75 10.27 10.27
N PHE A 203 11.64 9.78 9.70
CA PHE A 203 11.24 10.12 8.33
C PHE A 203 10.35 11.36 8.25
N ARG A 204 9.79 11.80 9.38
CA ARG A 204 8.96 13.01 9.46
C ARG A 204 9.44 13.95 10.57
N PRO A 205 10.74 14.34 10.61
CA PRO A 205 11.25 15.21 11.65
C PRO A 205 10.52 16.56 11.68
N GLU A 206 10.10 17.06 10.53
CA GLU A 206 9.41 18.33 10.31
C GLU A 206 7.92 18.32 10.65
N ALA A 207 7.28 17.14 10.76
CA ALA A 207 5.86 17.06 11.10
C ALA A 207 5.59 17.61 12.50
N ASP A 208 4.46 18.32 12.64
CA ASP A 208 4.07 18.96 13.88
C ASP A 208 3.91 17.92 15.01
N PRO A 209 4.30 18.22 16.27
CA PRO A 209 4.14 17.29 17.38
C PRO A 209 2.68 16.81 17.59
N VAL A 210 1.68 17.62 17.25
CA VAL A 210 0.25 17.25 17.30
C VAL A 210 -0.06 16.24 16.21
N GLU A 211 0.39 16.48 14.97
CA GLU A 211 0.23 15.53 13.86
C GLU A 211 0.85 14.16 14.19
N LYS A 212 2.08 14.15 14.72
CA LYS A 212 2.76 12.92 15.15
C LYS A 212 1.98 12.13 16.21
N LYS A 213 1.30 12.83 17.13
CA LYS A 213 0.43 12.21 18.15
C LYS A 213 -0.80 11.54 17.56
N HIS A 214 -1.23 11.93 16.37
CA HIS A 214 -2.36 11.31 15.68
C HIS A 214 -1.93 10.16 14.76
N VAL A 215 -0.79 10.28 14.08
CA VAL A 215 -0.35 9.28 13.10
C VAL A 215 0.04 7.95 13.75
N LEU A 216 0.80 7.99 14.84
CA LEU A 216 1.26 6.76 15.48
C LEU A 216 0.09 5.87 15.94
N PRO A 217 -0.93 6.36 16.68
CA PRO A 217 -2.06 5.54 17.08
C PRO A 217 -2.84 4.90 15.94
N ILE A 218 -3.07 5.61 14.81
CA ILE A 218 -3.81 5.04 13.68
C ILE A 218 -3.00 3.94 12.99
N MET A 219 -1.70 4.15 12.79
CA MET A 219 -0.83 3.15 12.18
C MET A 219 -0.73 1.91 13.09
N SER A 220 -0.53 2.09 14.40
CA SER A 220 -0.45 0.97 15.35
C SER A 220 -1.72 0.12 15.42
N ARG A 221 -2.91 0.73 15.31
CA ARG A 221 -4.19 0.00 15.36
C ARG A 221 -4.55 -0.74 14.08
N VAL A 222 -3.89 -0.44 12.96
CA VAL A 222 -4.05 -1.21 11.71
C VAL A 222 -2.89 -2.18 11.51
N PHE A 223 -1.67 -1.80 11.89
CA PHE A 223 -0.51 -2.72 11.96
C PHE A 223 -0.57 -3.62 13.21
N THR A 224 -1.68 -4.34 13.34
CA THR A 224 -1.88 -5.38 14.34
C THR A 224 -1.83 -6.75 13.67
N TYR A 225 -1.23 -7.74 14.34
CA TYR A 225 -1.11 -9.09 13.78
C TYR A 225 -2.46 -9.74 13.52
N PHE A 226 -3.35 -9.74 14.51
CA PHE A 226 -4.67 -10.36 14.42
C PHE A 226 -5.58 -9.54 13.50
N PRO A 227 -6.06 -10.12 12.37
CA PRO A 227 -6.91 -9.39 11.42
C PRO A 227 -8.22 -8.90 12.05
N GLU A 228 -8.78 -9.64 13.01
CA GLU A 228 -9.99 -9.31 13.77
C GLU A 228 -9.85 -8.08 14.68
N GLU A 229 -8.62 -7.69 15.03
CA GLU A 229 -8.34 -6.53 15.89
C GLU A 229 -8.05 -5.26 15.07
N ARG A 230 -7.83 -5.38 13.75
CA ARG A 230 -7.53 -4.23 12.88
C ARG A 230 -8.75 -3.35 12.71
N LEU A 231 -8.52 -2.04 12.59
CA LEU A 231 -9.57 -1.12 12.18
C LEU A 231 -10.07 -1.47 10.77
N THR A 232 -11.40 -1.48 10.63
CA THR A 232 -12.07 -1.47 9.34
C THR A 232 -11.94 -0.10 8.68
N ALA A 233 -12.15 -0.02 7.36
CA ALA A 233 -12.15 1.25 6.63
C ALA A 233 -13.15 2.26 7.22
N THR A 234 -14.35 1.80 7.59
CA THR A 234 -15.39 2.63 8.22
C THR A 234 -14.95 3.16 9.58
N GLN A 235 -14.31 2.33 10.41
CA GLN A 235 -13.81 2.77 11.71
C GLN A 235 -12.68 3.79 11.55
N LEU A 236 -11.76 3.58 10.61
CA LEU A 236 -10.65 4.49 10.37
C LEU A 236 -11.12 5.85 9.82
N LEU A 237 -12.06 5.88 8.87
CA LEU A 237 -12.66 7.14 8.36
C LEU A 237 -13.38 7.96 9.44
N ARG A 238 -13.86 7.29 10.50
CA ARG A 238 -14.53 7.92 11.64
C ARG A 238 -13.58 8.22 12.79
N ASP A 239 -12.33 7.78 12.71
CA ASP A 239 -11.36 7.96 13.76
C ASP A 239 -10.98 9.44 13.93
N PRO A 240 -11.05 10.01 15.14
CA PRO A 240 -10.71 11.41 15.36
C PRO A 240 -9.28 11.77 14.98
N SER A 241 -8.33 10.84 15.16
CA SER A 241 -6.93 11.08 14.80
C SER A 241 -6.72 11.06 13.29
N PHE A 242 -7.39 10.14 12.58
CA PHE A 242 -7.36 10.14 11.12
C PHE A 242 -7.93 11.45 10.57
N ARG A 243 -9.09 11.90 11.08
CA ARG A 243 -9.70 13.18 10.67
C ARG A 243 -8.81 14.37 10.97
N ALA A 244 -8.20 14.44 12.15
CA ALA A 244 -7.29 15.54 12.50
C ALA A 244 -6.08 15.64 11.54
N ILE A 245 -5.56 14.50 11.07
CA ILE A 245 -4.50 14.49 10.04
C ILE A 245 -5.04 15.04 8.73
N MET A 246 -6.20 14.56 8.27
CA MET A 246 -6.78 15.03 6.99
C MET A 246 -7.12 16.53 7.03
N ASP A 247 -7.70 17.00 8.14
CA ASP A 247 -8.02 18.42 8.39
C ASP A 247 -6.77 19.31 8.35
N THR A 248 -5.63 18.82 8.86
CA THR A 248 -4.34 19.53 8.81
C THR A 248 -3.92 19.85 7.36
N TYR A 249 -4.33 19.01 6.42
CA TYR A 249 -4.00 19.13 5.00
C TYR A 249 -5.15 19.62 4.12
N GLY A 250 -6.31 19.92 4.71
CA GLY A 250 -7.48 20.45 4.01
C GLY A 250 -8.20 19.43 3.14
N CYS A 251 -8.15 18.14 3.49
CA CYS A 251 -8.88 17.06 2.83
C CYS A 251 -9.85 16.36 3.80
#